data_AF-A0A2S9G8W0-F1
#
_entry.id   AF-A0A2S9G8W0-F1
#
_cell.length_a   1.000
_cell.length_b   1.000
_cell.length_c   1.000
_cell.angle_alpha   90.00
_cell.angle_beta   90.00
_cell.angle_gamma   90.00
#
_symmetry.space_group_name_H-M   'P 1'
#
loop_
_entity.id
_entity.type
_entity.pdbx_description
1 polymer ?
#
loop_
_entity_poly.entity_id
_entity_poly.type
_entity_poly.pdbx_seq_one_letter_code
_entity_poly.pdbx_strand_id
1 'polypeptide(L)'
;SLSEDHQALQAAYKDFFSTRCTIDTVRAAEESGFDKSLWERLCAMGATTMALPETFGGDGATLVDLTLVAEEIGRSLAPVPWIDH
;
A
#
# COMPACT_ATOMS: atom_id res chain seq x y z
N SER A 1 -1.02 -11.49 -18.49
CA SER A 1 -1.34 -12.16 -17.22
C SER A 1 -0.32 -11.74 -16.20
N LEU A 2 -0.69 -11.61 -14.93
CA LEU A 2 0.27 -11.37 -13.84
C LEU A 2 1.14 -12.62 -13.61
N SER A 3 2.38 -12.44 -13.17
CA SER A 3 3.24 -13.53 -12.69
C SER A 3 2.77 -14.01 -11.30
N GLU A 4 3.31 -15.12 -10.83
CA GLU A 4 3.04 -15.62 -9.47
C GLU A 4 3.51 -14.61 -8.41
N ASP A 5 4.66 -13.97 -8.61
CA ASP A 5 5.17 -12.93 -7.71
C ASP A 5 4.25 -11.71 -7.65
N HIS A 6 3.75 -11.24 -8.80
CA HIS A 6 2.78 -10.14 -8.87
C HIS A 6 1.48 -10.51 -8.13
N GLN A 7 1.01 -11.75 -8.28
CA GLN A 7 -0.20 -12.23 -7.60
C GLN A 7 0.01 -12.34 -6.09
N ALA A 8 1.17 -12.82 -5.65
CA ALA A 8 1.54 -12.89 -4.24
C ALA A 8 1.62 -11.50 -3.61
N LEU A 9 2.25 -10.54 -4.31
CA LEU A 9 2.30 -9.14 -3.91
C LEU A 9 0.88 -8.57 -3.76
N GLN A 10 0.05 -8.68 -4.80
CA GLN A 10 -1.32 -8.17 -4.76
C GLN A 10 -2.13 -8.81 -3.61
N ALA A 11 -1.99 -10.12 -3.39
CA ALA A 11 -2.66 -10.82 -2.31
C ALA A 11 -2.23 -10.33 -0.92
N ALA A 12 -0.93 -10.05 -0.73
CA ALA A 12 -0.40 -9.53 0.53
C ALA A 12 -0.97 -8.14 0.87
N TYR A 13 -1.00 -7.22 -0.10
CA TYR A 13 -1.57 -5.89 0.11
C TYR A 13 -3.09 -5.93 0.28
N LYS A 14 -3.78 -6.79 -0.47
CA LYS A 14 -5.23 -7.01 -0.29
C LYS A 14 -5.54 -7.50 1.13
N ASP A 15 -4.82 -8.50 1.63
CA ASP A 15 -5.01 -9.03 2.98
C ASP A 15 -4.73 -7.95 4.03
N PHE A 16 -3.63 -7.22 3.88
CA PHE A 16 -3.27 -6.09 4.75
C PHE A 16 -4.38 -5.05 4.84
N PHE A 17 -4.86 -4.53 3.71
CA PHE A 17 -5.90 -3.49 3.74
C PHE A 17 -7.25 -4.04 4.21
N SER A 18 -7.62 -5.27 3.84
CA SER A 18 -8.86 -5.87 4.35
C SER A 18 -8.87 -6.05 5.86
N THR A 19 -7.70 -6.27 6.46
CA THR A 19 -7.54 -6.45 7.91
C THR A 19 -7.37 -5.13 8.66
N ARG A 20 -6.68 -4.16 8.07
CA ARG A 20 -6.23 -2.92 8.77
C ARG A 20 -6.96 -1.66 8.35
N CYS A 21 -7.56 -1.63 7.16
CA CYS A 21 -8.29 -0.49 6.63
C CYS A 21 -9.80 -0.77 6.66
N THR A 22 -10.34 -0.96 7.86
CA THR A 22 -11.78 -1.14 8.05
C THR A 22 -12.53 0.16 7.76
N ILE A 23 -13.84 0.08 7.52
CA ILE A 23 -14.67 1.29 7.32
C ILE A 23 -14.61 2.25 8.51
N ASP A 24 -14.42 1.74 9.72
CA ASP A 24 -14.27 2.56 10.92
C ASP A 24 -12.93 3.32 10.91
N THR A 25 -11.86 2.69 10.40
CA THR A 25 -10.55 3.34 10.21
C THR A 25 -10.67 4.47 9.20
N VAL A 26 -11.35 4.22 8.07
CA VAL A 26 -11.58 5.24 7.03
C VAL A 26 -12.37 6.43 7.58
N ARG A 27 -13.46 6.17 8.33
CA ARG A 27 -14.29 7.22 8.94
C ARG A 27 -13.55 8.00 10.02
N ALA A 28 -12.76 7.33 10.85
CA ALA A 28 -11.97 8.00 11.88
C ALA A 28 -10.92 8.97 11.30
N ALA A 29 -10.48 8.72 10.07
CA ALA A 29 -9.52 9.56 9.36
C ALA A 29 -10.17 10.66 8.51
N GLU A 30 -11.50 10.84 8.53
CA GLU A 30 -12.20 11.79 7.64
C GLU A 30 -11.74 13.24 7.87
N GLU A 31 -11.60 13.67 9.13
CA GLU A 31 -11.19 15.05 9.46
C GLU A 31 -9.70 15.31 9.13
N SER A 32 -8.83 14.33 9.36
CA SER A 32 -7.39 14.45 9.09
C SER A 32 -7.02 14.15 7.63
N GLY A 33 -7.89 13.46 6.90
CA GLY A 33 -7.59 12.83 5.60
C GLY A 33 -6.58 11.68 5.67
N PHE A 34 -6.15 11.28 6.87
CA PHE A 34 -4.98 10.44 7.08
C PHE A 34 -5.03 9.64 8.37
N ASP A 35 -4.78 8.32 8.26
CA ASP A 35 -4.54 7.45 9.42
C ASP A 35 -3.04 7.15 9.57
N LYS A 36 -2.45 7.66 10.67
CA LYS A 36 -1.02 7.50 10.96
C LYS A 36 -0.61 6.06 11.21
N SER A 37 -1.42 5.28 11.92
CA SER A 37 -1.08 3.89 12.27
C SER A 37 -1.11 3.01 11.02
N LEU A 38 -2.09 3.20 10.15
CA LEU A 38 -2.19 2.50 8.87
C LEU A 38 -0.99 2.83 7.99
N TRP A 39 -0.60 4.10 7.93
CA TRP A 39 0.56 4.54 7.16
C TRP A 39 1.89 3.98 7.66
N GLU A 40 2.15 4.04 8.97
CA GLU A 40 3.37 3.47 9.55
C GLU A 40 3.49 1.97 9.25
N ARG A 41 2.36 1.25 9.28
CA ARG A 41 2.32 -0.18 8.94
C ARG A 41 2.56 -0.42 7.45
N LEU A 42 1.98 0.41 6.58
CA LEU A 42 2.18 0.32 5.13
C LEU A 42 3.66 0.59 4.77
N CYS A 43 4.29 1.60 5.39
CA CYS A 43 5.72 1.85 5.26
C CYS A 43 6.56 0.67 5.76
N ALA A 44 6.18 0.06 6.88
CA ALA A 44 6.88 -1.11 7.42
C ALA A 44 6.79 -2.36 6.53
N MET A 45 5.79 -2.44 5.63
CA MET A 45 5.73 -3.47 4.58
C MET A 45 6.68 -3.20 3.41
N GLY A 46 7.36 -2.05 3.37
CA GLY A 46 8.26 -1.65 2.29
C GLY A 46 7.59 -0.95 1.13
N ALA A 47 6.28 -0.67 1.20
CA ALA A 47 5.51 -0.09 0.10
C ALA A 47 6.14 1.21 -0.46
N THR A 48 6.64 2.07 0.43
CA THR A 48 7.19 3.38 0.05
C THR A 48 8.60 3.32 -0.53
N THR A 49 9.31 2.20 -0.35
CA THR A 49 10.70 2.02 -0.82
C THR A 49 10.83 0.94 -1.88
N MET A 50 9.79 0.16 -2.14
CA MET A 50 9.87 -1.05 -2.98
C MET A 50 10.44 -0.80 -4.38
N ALA A 51 10.18 0.35 -5.00
CA ALA A 51 10.68 0.67 -6.34
C ALA A 51 12.10 1.27 -6.35
N LEU A 52 12.68 1.54 -5.18
CA LEU A 52 14.06 1.97 -5.09
C LEU A 52 15.00 0.80 -5.41
N PRO A 53 16.19 1.05 -5.97
CA PRO A 53 17.22 0.04 -6.07
C PRO A 53 17.63 -0.51 -4.70
N GLU A 54 18.13 -1.74 -4.67
CA GLU A 54 18.66 -2.38 -3.45
C GLU A 54 19.75 -1.56 -2.77
N THR A 55 20.56 -0.81 -3.53
CA THR A 55 21.60 0.08 -2.97
C THR A 55 21.05 1.19 -2.08
N PHE A 56 19.74 1.46 -2.16
CA PHE A 56 19.01 2.41 -1.32
C PHE A 56 18.03 1.71 -0.36
N GLY A 57 18.11 0.38 -0.22
CA GLY A 57 17.24 -0.40 0.67
C GLY A 57 15.83 -0.65 0.13
N GLY A 58 15.65 -0.59 -1.19
CA GLY A 58 14.41 -1.04 -1.86
C GLY A 58 14.55 -2.42 -2.49
N ASP A 59 13.50 -2.85 -3.19
CA ASP A 59 13.40 -4.20 -3.79
C ASP A 59 13.51 -4.18 -5.32
N GLY A 60 13.76 -3.02 -5.93
CA GLY A 60 13.80 -2.86 -7.38
C GLY A 60 12.45 -3.16 -8.07
N ALA A 61 11.34 -2.98 -7.35
CA ALA A 61 9.99 -3.25 -7.83
C ALA A 61 9.67 -2.44 -9.09
N THR A 62 8.89 -3.06 -9.97
CA THR A 62 8.53 -2.47 -11.25
C THR A 62 7.33 -1.55 -11.14
N LEU A 63 7.02 -0.83 -12.22
CA LEU A 63 5.80 -0.03 -12.30
C LEU A 63 4.53 -0.91 -12.19
N VAL A 64 4.59 -2.18 -12.61
CA VAL A 64 3.47 -3.12 -12.47
C VAL A 64 3.21 -3.40 -11.00
N ASP A 65 4.27 -3.67 -10.22
CA ASP A 65 4.16 -3.92 -8.78
C ASP A 65 3.56 -2.72 -8.04
N LEU A 66 4.06 -1.52 -8.32
CA LEU A 66 3.51 -0.27 -7.76
C LEU A 66 2.03 -0.07 -8.12
N THR A 67 1.65 -0.41 -9.35
CA THR A 67 0.25 -0.29 -9.81
C THR A 67 -0.65 -1.24 -9.02
N LEU A 68 -0.21 -2.48 -8.79
CA LEU A 68 -0.97 -3.45 -8.00
C LEU A 68 -1.17 -2.99 -6.55
N VAL A 69 -0.16 -2.37 -5.95
CA VAL A 69 -0.29 -1.76 -4.62
C VAL A 69 -1.27 -0.58 -4.63
N ALA A 70 -1.16 0.31 -5.62
CA ALA A 70 -2.06 1.46 -5.78
C ALA A 70 -3.52 1.02 -6.00
N GLU A 71 -3.77 -0.05 -6.75
CA GLU A 71 -5.10 -0.63 -6.93
C GLU A 71 -5.72 -1.08 -5.61
N GLU A 72 -4.97 -1.77 -4.76
CA GLU A 72 -5.48 -2.24 -3.46
C GLU A 72 -5.66 -1.10 -2.44
N ILE A 73 -4.82 -0.06 -2.51
CA ILE A 73 -5.03 1.21 -1.77
C ILE A 73 -6.36 1.84 -2.16
N GLY A 74 -6.60 2.03 -3.47
CA GLY A 74 -7.83 2.62 -3.98
C GLY A 74 -9.07 1.78 -3.69
N ARG A 75 -8.97 0.45 -3.84
CA ARG A 75 -10.05 -0.50 -3.54
C ARG A 75 -10.52 -0.39 -2.08
N SER A 76 -9.60 -0.09 -1.18
CA SER A 76 -9.86 -0.05 0.26
C SER A 76 -10.20 1.35 0.78
N LEU A 77 -10.19 2.36 -0.09
CA LEU A 77 -10.30 3.78 0.27
C LEU A 77 -9.29 4.16 1.36
N ALA A 78 -8.08 3.61 1.28
CA ALA A 78 -7.12 3.71 2.37
C ALA A 78 -6.70 5.17 2.60
N PRO A 79 -6.89 5.73 3.83
CA PRO A 79 -6.51 7.10 4.15
C PRO A 79 -5.00 7.20 4.41
N VAL A 80 -4.20 7.01 3.36
CA VAL A 80 -2.73 7.03 3.39
C VAL A 80 -2.17 7.97 2.32
N PRO A 81 -1.05 8.66 2.57
CA PRO A 81 -0.45 9.65 1.68
C PRO A 81 0.41 8.93 0.64
N TRP A 82 -0.21 8.06 -0.15
CA TRP A 82 0.47 7.26 -1.17
C TRP A 82 0.82 8.08 -2.42
N ILE A 83 -0.08 8.96 -2.82
CA ILE A 83 0.07 9.87 -3.96
C ILE A 83 -0.22 11.27 -3.43
N ASP A 84 0.77 12.15 -3.50
CA ASP A 84 0.57 13.57 -3.24
C ASP A 84 0.11 14.28 -4.52
N HIS A 85 -0.62 15.38 -4.38
CA HIS A 85 -1.15 16.19 -5.50
C HIS A 85 -0.37 17.49 -5.67
#